data_AF-A0A6A3FWJ9-F1
#
_entry.id   AF-A0A6A3FWJ9-F1
#
_cell.length_a   1.000
_cell.length_b   1.000
_cell.length_c   1.000
_cell.angle_alpha   90.00
_cell.angle_beta   90.00
_cell.angle_gamma   90.00
#
_symmetry.space_group_name_H-M   'P 1'
#
loop_
_entity.id
_entity.type
_entity.pdbx_description
1 polymer ?
#
loop_
_entity_poly.entity_id
_entity_poly.type
_entity_poly.pdbx_seq_one_letter_code
_entity_poly.pdbx_strand_id
1 'polypeptide(L)' 'MAFNKLTFGAISLAIIATLYNAAAFILPMWSANKTVNSALSSEVSSTSFKAGLLGFCVDSQLSN' A
#
# COMPACT_ATOMS: atom_id res chain seq x y z
N MET A 1 -2.17 39.67 -1.23
CA MET A 1 -0.82 39.06 -1.25
C MET A 1 -0.60 38.51 -2.64
N ALA A 2 0.36 39.05 -3.40
CA ALA A 2 0.68 38.50 -4.71
C ALA A 2 1.39 37.16 -4.52
N PHE A 3 0.73 36.06 -4.86
CA PHE A 3 1.37 34.76 -4.88
C PHE A 3 2.40 34.74 -6.00
N ASN A 4 3.68 34.78 -5.66
CA ASN A 4 4.77 34.54 -6.59
C ASN A 4 4.68 33.07 -7.09
N LYS A 5 5.06 32.83 -8.35
CA LYS A 5 5.15 31.51 -8.99
C LYS A 5 5.81 30.45 -8.10
N LEU A 6 6.82 30.81 -7.32
CA LEU A 6 7.46 29.92 -6.35
C LEU A 6 6.51 29.48 -5.23
N THR A 7 5.72 30.40 -4.67
CA THR A 7 4.75 30.11 -3.61
C THR A 7 3.63 29.20 -4.13
N PHE A 8 3.18 29.41 -5.36
CA PHE A 8 2.20 28.52 -6.00
C PHE A 8 2.76 27.11 -6.21
N GLY A 9 4.00 26.99 -6.70
CA GLY A 9 4.67 25.70 -6.85
C GLY A 9 4.91 24.96 -5.53
N ALA A 10 5.22 25.68 -4.45
CA ALA A 10 5.38 25.08 -3.13
C ALA A 10 4.05 24.55 -2.58
N ILE A 11 2.96 25.31 -2.74
CA ILE A 11 1.63 24.90 -2.28
C ILE A 11 1.14 23.67 -3.05
N SER A 12 1.34 23.62 -4.37
CA SER A 12 0.94 22.44 -5.15
C SER A 12 1.70 21.18 -4.75
N LEU A 13 3.01 21.27 -4.51
CA LEU A 13 3.83 20.18 -3.98
C LEU A 13 3.36 19.71 -2.60
N ALA A 14 3.04 20.64 -1.70
CA ALA A 14 2.53 20.31 -0.38
C ALA A 14 1.19 19.56 -0.43
N ILE A 15 0.28 19.98 -1.32
CA ILE A 15 -1.01 19.30 -1.51
C ILE A 15 -0.79 17.88 -2.05
N ILE A 16 0.05 17.72 -3.08
CA ILE A 16 0.34 16.40 -3.67
C ILE A 16 0.99 15.48 -2.63
N ALA A 17 1.98 15.97 -1.88
CA ALA A 17 2.64 15.21 -0.83
C ALA A 17 1.66 14.79 0.27
N THR A 18 0.72 15.66 0.63
CA THR A 18 -0.31 15.34 1.64
C THR A 18 -1.25 14.25 1.15
N LEU A 19 -1.73 14.34 -0.09
CA LEU A 19 -2.59 13.32 -0.70
C LEU A 19 -1.88 11.96 -0.81
N TYR A 20 -0.60 11.96 -1.18
CA TYR A 20 0.17 10.74 -1.31
C TYR A 20 0.40 10.07 0.05
N ASN A 21 0.70 10.84 1.10
CA ASN A 21 0.81 10.32 2.46
C ASN A 21 -0.52 9.75 2.95
N ALA A 22 -1.64 10.44 2.72
CA ALA A 22 -2.96 9.93 3.09
C ALA A 22 -3.26 8.60 2.42
N ALA A 23 -3.00 8.47 1.10
CA ALA A 23 -3.14 7.21 0.39
C ALA A 23 -2.22 6.12 0.95
N ALA A 24 -0.97 6.45 1.27
CA ALA A 24 -0.02 5.50 1.86
C ALA A 24 -0.51 4.96 3.21
N PHE A 25 -1.10 5.80 4.07
CA PHE A 25 -1.66 5.34 5.36
C PHE A 25 -2.86 4.40 5.21
N ILE A 26 -3.71 4.64 4.20
CA ILE A 26 -4.93 3.85 3.99
C ILE A 26 -4.62 2.52 3.29
N LEU A 27 -3.72 2.53 2.31
CA LEU A 27 -3.42 1.35 1.52
C LEU A 27 -2.61 0.33 2.33
N PRO A 28 -3.02 -0.96 2.35
CA PRO A 28 -2.36 -1.97 3.15
C PRO A 28 -1.08 -2.51 2.48
N MET A 29 -0.18 -1.63 2.03
CA MET A 29 1.02 -1.99 1.26
C MET A 29 2.33 -1.63 1.95
N TRP A 30 2.31 -1.39 3.26
CA TRP A 30 3.51 -1.08 4.05
C TRP A 30 4.47 -2.27 4.14
N SER A 31 3.93 -3.49 4.17
CA SER A 31 4.71 -4.72 4.12
C SER A 31 4.00 -5.70 3.18
N ALA A 32 4.73 -6.24 2.21
CA ALA A 32 4.21 -7.25 1.29
C ALA A 32 5.11 -8.48 1.36
N ASN A 33 4.51 -9.65 1.56
CA ASN A 33 5.21 -10.92 1.56
C ASN A 33 4.42 -11.96 0.74
N LYS A 34 5.14 -12.88 0.12
CA LYS A 34 4.58 -14.06 -0.54
C LYS A 34 5.08 -15.27 0.22
N THR A 35 4.17 -16.00 0.85
CA THR A 35 4.51 -17.19 1.62
C THR A 35 3.66 -18.36 1.12
N VAL A 36 4.31 -19.51 0.96
CA VAL A 36 3.64 -20.80 0.83
C VAL A 36 3.72 -21.47 2.20
N ASN A 37 2.58 -21.71 2.84
CA ASN A 37 2.59 -22.44 4.10
C ASN A 37 2.88 -23.92 3.77
N SER A 38 4.03 -24.44 4.21
CA SER A 38 4.43 -25.83 3.93
C SER A 38 3.41 -26.85 4.43
N ALA A 39 2.60 -26.51 5.45
CA ALA A 39 1.53 -27.38 5.96
C ALA A 39 0.28 -27.41 5.08
N LEU A 40 0.08 -26.40 4.22
CA LEU A 40 -1.06 -26.26 3.29
C LEU A 40 -0.62 -26.31 1.82
N SER A 41 0.62 -26.69 1.54
CA SER A 41 1.21 -26.66 0.19
C SER A 41 0.52 -27.59 -0.81
N SER A 42 -0.31 -28.53 -0.34
CA SER A 42 -1.13 -29.40 -1.17
C SER A 42 -2.48 -28.79 -1.57
N GLU A 43 -2.94 -27.73 -0.88
CA GLU A 43 -4.25 -27.09 -1.10
C GLU A 43 -4.14 -25.63 -1.57
N VAL A 44 -3.04 -24.93 -1.24
CA VAL A 44 -2.83 -23.51 -1.56
C VAL A 44 -1.50 -23.35 -2.30
N SER A 45 -1.56 -22.90 -3.55
CA SER A 45 -0.38 -22.75 -4.42
C SER A 45 0.45 -21.51 -4.06
N SER A 46 -0.18 -20.46 -3.55
CA SER A 46 0.49 -19.26 -3.05
C SER A 46 -0.44 -18.41 -2.19
N THR A 47 0.10 -17.79 -1.15
CA THR A 47 -0.60 -16.77 -0.38
C THR A 47 0.18 -15.45 -0.46
N SER A 48 -0.46 -14.43 -1.03
CA SER A 48 0.05 -13.06 -1.06
C SER A 48 -0.48 -12.31 0.16
N PHE A 49 0.43 -11.84 0.99
CA PHE A 49 0.12 -11.05 2.17
C PHE A 49 0.52 -9.59 1.94
N LYS A 50 -0.39 -8.67 2.24
CA LYS A 50 -0.17 -7.23 2.18
C LYS A 50 -0.69 -6.61 3.47
N ALA A 51 0.17 -6.03 4.29
CA ALA A 51 -0.19 -5.35 5.51
C ALA A 51 0.08 -3.85 5.41
N GLY A 52 -0.81 -3.06 5.98
CA GLY A 52 -0.61 -1.64 6.27
C GLY A 52 -0.84 -1.32 7.74
N LEU A 53 -0.89 -0.02 8.01
CA LEU A 53 -1.05 0.49 9.37
C LEU A 53 -2.44 0.19 9.97
N LEU A 54 -3.47 0.13 9.13
CA LEU A 54 -4.87 -0.03 9.56
C LEU A 54 -5.39 -1.47 9.46
N GLY A 55 -4.63 -2.38 8.84
CA GLY A 55 -5.08 -3.75 8.61
C GLY A 55 -4.26 -4.45 7.54
N PHE A 56 -4.68 -5.66 7.18
CA PHE A 56 -4.02 -6.50 6.20
C PHE A 56 -5.01 -7.12 5.23
N CYS A 57 -4.53 -7.40 4.02
CA CYS A 57 -5.21 -8.16 2.99
C CYS A 57 -4.43 -9.45 2.75
N VAL A 58 -5.16 -10.56 2.62
CA VAL A 58 -4.63 -11.87 2.28
C VAL A 58 -5.30 -12.33 1.00
N ASP A 59 -4.49 -12.71 0.02
CA ASP A 59 -4.95 -13.29 -1.23
C ASP A 59 -4.34 -14.70 -1.35
N SER A 60 -5.16 -15.71 -1.11
CA SER A 60 -4.77 -17.13 -1.17
C SER A 60 -5.26 -17.73 -2.47
N GLN A 61 -4.34 -18.18 -3.32
CA GLN A 61 -4.68 -18.93 -4.52
C GLN A 61 -4.79 -20.42 -4.19
N LEU A 62 -6.00 -20.96 -4.31
CA LEU A 62 -6.26 -22.38 -4.14
C LEU A 62 -5.60 -23.17 -5.29
N SER A 63 -4.91 -24.26 -4.95
CA SER A 63 -4.35 -25.16 -5.96
C SER A 63 -5.45 -26.11 -6.43
N ASN A 64 -5.82 -26.06 -7.71
CA ASN A 64 -6.81 -26.94 -8.33
C ASN A 64 -6.16 -28.22 -8.87
#